data_AF-A0A9P4URU6-F1
#
_entry.id   AF-A0A9P4URU6-F1
#
_cell.length_a   1.000
_cell.length_b   1.000
_cell.length_c   1.000
_cell.angle_alpha   90.00
_cell.angle_beta   90.00
_cell.angle_gamma   90.00
#
_symmetry.space_group_name_H-M   'P 1'
#
loop_
_entity.id
_entity.type
_entity.pdbx_description
1 polymer ?
#
loop_
_entity_poly.entity_id
_entity_poly.type
_entity_poly.pdbx_seq_one_letter_code
_entity_poly.pdbx_strand_id
1 'polypeptide(L)'
;MGILNKVLVRIRQGAERSSSIIQALKSVHDAGGRVTPARSSRNDAQIGGRLDWGTKFTRDGQQYQNVNFQLNKEAQDSSIKGL
;
A
#
# COMPACT_ATOMS: atom_id res chain seq x y z
N MET A 1 -27.44 -12.40 -14.17
CA MET A 1 -26.60 -11.58 -13.27
C MET A 1 -25.52 -10.86 -14.07
N GLY A 2 -25.61 -9.53 -14.15
CA GLY A 2 -24.86 -8.70 -15.10
C GLY A 2 -23.36 -8.56 -14.83
N ILE A 3 -22.62 -8.18 -15.88
CA ILE A 3 -21.16 -7.96 -15.90
C ILE A 3 -20.70 -7.08 -14.74
N LEU A 4 -21.48 -6.05 -14.38
CA LEU A 4 -21.20 -5.14 -13.27
C LEU A 4 -21.04 -5.86 -11.92
N ASN A 5 -21.88 -6.87 -11.65
CA ASN A 5 -21.81 -7.63 -10.42
C ASN A 5 -20.53 -8.49 -10.35
N LYS A 6 -20.08 -9.03 -11.49
CA LYS A 6 -18.83 -9.79 -11.58
C LYS A 6 -17.61 -8.90 -11.32
N VAL A 7 -17.63 -7.67 -11.81
CA VAL A 7 -16.56 -6.68 -11.59
C VAL A 7 -16.50 -6.27 -10.13
N LEU A 8 -17.64 -5.94 -9.50
CA LEU A 8 -17.69 -5.59 -8.08
C LEU A 8 -17.21 -6.73 -7.18
N VAL A 9 -17.60 -7.97 -7.47
CA VAL A 9 -17.12 -9.15 -6.75
C VAL A 9 -15.61 -9.33 -6.89
N ARG A 10 -15.04 -9.12 -8.08
CA ARG A 10 -13.59 -9.19 -8.32
C ARG A 10 -12.82 -8.13 -7.54
N ILE A 11 -13.33 -6.89 -7.51
CA ILE A 11 -12.72 -5.78 -6.75
C ILE A 11 -12.73 -6.10 -5.25
N ARG A 12 -13.88 -6.55 -4.73
CA ARG A 12 -14.03 -6.94 -3.33
C ARG A 12 -13.10 -8.11 -2.96
N GLN A 13 -13.05 -9.15 -3.78
CA GLN A 13 -12.14 -10.29 -3.58
C GLN A 13 -10.67 -9.87 -3.66
N GLY A 14 -10.32 -8.91 -4.52
CA GLY A 14 -8.98 -8.32 -4.57
C GLY A 14 -8.64 -7.62 -3.25
N ALA A 15 -9.54 -6.77 -2.75
CA ALA A 15 -9.37 -6.08 -1.47
C ALA A 15 -9.33 -7.04 -0.26
N GLU A 16 -10.13 -8.09 -0.25
CA GLU A 16 -10.13 -9.14 0.79
C GLU A 16 -8.86 -10.00 0.74
N ARG A 17 -8.31 -10.27 -0.46
CA ARG A 17 -6.99 -10.91 -0.64
C ARG A 17 -5.83 -9.98 -0.28
N SER A 18 -6.04 -8.66 -0.33
CA SER A 18 -5.16 -7.66 0.25
C SER A 18 -5.26 -7.57 1.77
N SER A 19 -5.76 -8.61 2.45
CA SER A 19 -5.71 -8.76 3.91
C SER A 19 -4.33 -8.46 4.46
N SER A 20 -3.25 -8.78 3.73
CA SER A 20 -1.87 -8.44 4.10
C SER A 20 -1.61 -6.93 4.19
N ILE A 21 -2.19 -6.12 3.29
CA ILE A 21 -2.05 -4.65 3.31
C ILE A 21 -2.89 -4.07 4.44
N ILE A 22 -4.14 -4.51 4.58
CA ILE A 22 -5.02 -4.03 5.68
C ILE A 22 -4.45 -4.45 7.03
N GLN A 23 -3.87 -5.64 7.13
CA GLN A 23 -3.24 -6.13 8.36
C GLN A 23 -1.92 -5.41 8.64
N ALA A 24 -1.14 -5.10 7.61
CA ALA A 24 0.03 -4.24 7.73
C ALA A 24 -0.34 -2.80 8.11
N LEU A 25 -1.50 -2.28 7.69
CA LEU A 25 -2.00 -0.95 8.08
C LEU A 25 -2.59 -0.93 9.50
N LYS A 26 -2.96 -2.09 10.05
CA LYS A 26 -3.47 -2.20 11.42
C LYS A 26 -2.34 -2.24 12.46
N SER A 27 -1.11 -2.56 12.05
CA SER A 27 0.03 -2.51 12.95
C SER A 27 0.56 -1.08 13.05
N VAL A 28 0.67 -0.57 14.28
CA VAL A 28 1.21 0.77 14.55
C VAL A 28 2.73 0.68 14.58
N HIS A 29 3.42 1.49 13.77
CA HIS A 29 4.88 1.52 13.71
C HIS A 29 5.42 2.94 13.87
N ASP A 30 6.75 3.04 13.99
CA ASP A 30 7.45 4.31 13.98
C ASP A 30 7.51 4.91 12.57
N ALA A 31 7.54 6.25 12.51
CA ALA A 31 7.64 6.98 11.26
C ALA A 31 8.90 6.55 10.47
N GLY A 32 8.76 6.37 9.16
CA GLY A 32 9.81 5.89 8.27
C GLY A 32 9.86 4.36 8.10
N GLY A 33 9.07 3.60 8.86
CA GLY A 33 8.93 2.15 8.66
C GLY A 33 8.19 1.80 7.37
N ARG A 34 8.65 0.79 6.62
CA ARG A 34 7.94 0.30 5.42
C ARG A 34 6.68 -0.45 5.84
N VAL A 35 5.52 0.00 5.36
CA VAL A 35 4.21 -0.63 5.63
C VAL A 35 4.04 -1.86 4.77
N THR A 36 4.14 -1.68 3.45
CA THR A 36 3.92 -2.74 2.47
C THR A 36 4.50 -2.34 1.12
N PRO A 37 4.98 -3.31 0.33
CA PRO A 37 5.21 -4.72 0.69
C PRO A 37 6.43 -4.88 1.61
N ALA A 38 6.48 -6.00 2.35
CA ALA A 38 7.64 -6.33 3.18
C ALA A 38 8.91 -6.37 2.33
N ARG A 39 10.03 -5.85 2.85
CA ARG A 39 11.32 -5.83 2.15
C ARG A 39 11.69 -7.26 1.74
N SER A 40 11.77 -7.52 0.45
CA SER A 40 12.27 -8.79 -0.08
C SER A 40 13.11 -8.50 -1.32
N SER A 41 14.32 -9.07 -1.35
CA SER A 41 15.26 -8.90 -2.47
C SER A 41 14.69 -9.36 -3.81
N ARG A 42 13.66 -10.20 -3.80
CA ARG A 42 13.04 -10.77 -5.00
C ARG A 42 11.96 -9.87 -5.62
N ASN A 43 11.35 -8.99 -4.83
CA ASN A 43 10.18 -8.24 -5.29
C ASN A 43 10.46 -6.74 -5.50
N ASP A 44 11.51 -6.15 -4.92
CA ASP A 44 11.72 -4.69 -4.99
C ASP A 44 11.85 -4.20 -6.45
N ALA A 45 12.47 -4.96 -7.37
CA ALA A 45 12.52 -4.59 -8.80
C ALA A 45 11.17 -4.66 -9.54
N GLN A 46 10.18 -5.39 -9.02
CA GLN A 46 8.83 -5.53 -9.58
C GLN A 46 7.80 -4.63 -8.88
N ILE A 47 8.17 -4.04 -7.75
CA ILE A 47 7.29 -3.16 -6.98
C ILE A 47 7.35 -1.78 -7.59
N GLY A 48 6.26 -1.34 -8.24
CA GLY A 48 6.15 0.01 -8.81
C GLY A 48 6.02 1.13 -7.76
N GLY A 49 5.57 0.80 -6.55
CA GLY A 49 5.47 1.74 -5.45
C GLY A 49 5.29 1.05 -4.10
N ARG A 50 5.69 1.73 -3.03
CA ARG A 50 5.62 1.26 -1.64
C ARG A 50 4.80 2.22 -0.79
N LEU A 51 4.21 1.69 0.27
CA LEU A 51 3.63 2.48 1.35
C LEU A 51 4.59 2.48 2.54
N ASP A 52 4.89 3.67 3.06
CA ASP A 52 5.73 3.88 4.23
C ASP A 52 4.94 4.63 5.31
N TRP A 53 5.22 4.35 6.57
CA TRP A 53 4.58 5.02 7.70
C TRP A 53 5.08 6.45 7.82
N GLY A 54 4.15 7.41 7.85
CA GLY A 54 4.43 8.82 8.06
C GLY A 54 4.43 9.20 9.54
N THR A 55 4.23 10.48 9.81
CA THR A 55 4.10 10.99 11.18
C THR A 55 2.71 10.69 11.76
N LYS A 56 2.64 10.50 13.08
CA LYS A 56 1.39 10.48 13.82
C LYS A 56 0.91 11.90 14.07
N PHE A 57 -0.38 12.14 13.98
CA PHE A 57 -0.99 13.43 14.31
C PHE A 57 -2.34 13.23 14.99
N THR A 58 -2.72 14.16 15.84
CA THR A 58 -4.02 14.16 16.51
C THR A 58 -4.92 15.20 15.87
N ARG A 59 -6.15 14.81 15.55
CA ARG A 59 -7.19 15.72 15.06
C ARG A 59 -8.51 15.32 15.72
N ASP A 60 -9.25 16.30 16.24
CA ASP A 60 -10.56 16.09 16.87
C ASP A 60 -10.55 15.00 17.97
N GLY A 61 -9.45 14.94 18.75
CA GLY A 61 -9.27 13.94 19.83
C GLY A 61 -8.95 12.53 19.35
N GLN A 62 -8.86 12.29 18.03
CA GLN A 62 -8.49 11.01 17.44
C GLN A 62 -7.04 11.04 16.97
N GLN A 63 -6.31 9.95 17.23
CA GLN A 63 -4.95 9.77 16.73
C GLN A 63 -4.98 9.14 15.35
N TYR A 64 -4.33 9.81 14.41
CA TYR A 64 -4.14 9.35 13.04
C TYR A 64 -2.68 9.06 12.78
N GLN A 65 -2.44 8.17 11.83
CA GLN A 65 -1.13 7.78 11.36
C GLN A 65 -1.09 8.05 9.86
N ASN A 66 -0.21 8.95 9.42
CA ASN A 66 -0.01 9.20 7.99
C ASN A 66 0.58 7.95 7.32
N VAL A 67 0.22 7.75 6.05
CA VAL A 67 0.82 6.75 5.17
C VAL A 67 1.29 7.47 3.92
N ASN A 68 2.57 7.34 3.60
CA ASN A 68 3.20 7.95 2.44
C ASN A 68 3.31 6.91 1.33
N PHE A 69 2.81 7.24 0.14
CA PHE A 69 3.06 6.44 -1.05
C PHE A 69 4.31 6.95 -1.76
N GLN A 70 5.30 6.08 -1.94
CA GLN A 70 6.54 6.38 -2.65
C GLN A 70 6.65 5.49 -3.88
N LEU A 71 6.79 6.11 -5.05
CA LEU A 71 7.12 5.39 -6.27
C LEU A 71 8.52 4.79 -6.16
N ASN A 72 8.68 3.59 -6.69
CA ASN A 72 9.97 2.94 -6.74
C ASN A 72 10.62 3.23 -8.09
N LYS A 73 11.55 4.19 -8.12
CA LYS A 73 12.28 4.56 -9.34
C LYS A 73 13.21 3.46 -9.86
N GLU A 74 13.50 2.46 -9.03
CA GLU A 74 14.28 1.28 -9.40
C GLU A 74 13.40 0.14 -9.97
N ALA A 75 12.08 0.33 -10.05
CA ALA A 75 11.19 -0.63 -10.68
C ALA A 75 11.57 -0.85 -12.15
N GLN A 76 11.40 -2.07 -12.63
CA GLN A 76 11.61 -2.43 -14.04
C GLN A 76 10.62 -1.76 -14.98
N ASP A 77 9.50 -1.26 -14.45
CA ASP A 77 8.52 -0.49 -15.20
C ASP A 77 9.09 0.89 -15.59
N SER A 78 9.33 1.07 -16.89
CA SER A 78 9.88 2.32 -17.44
C SER A 78 8.92 3.50 -17.34
N SER A 79 7.61 3.26 -17.20
CA SER A 79 6.61 4.34 -17.06
C SER A 79 6.74 5.11 -15.74
N ILE A 80 7.33 4.48 -14.71
CA ILE A 80 7.48 5.06 -13.36
C ILE A 80 8.75 5.92 -13.27
N LYS A 81 9.76 5.65 -14.11
CA LYS A 81 11.03 6.39 -14.10
C LYS A 81 10.91 7.84 -14.54
N GLY A 82 9.86 8.16 -15.31
CA GLY A 82 9.57 9.49 -15.82
C GLY A 82 8.70 10.37 -14.92
N LEU A 83 8.28 9.87 -13.75
CA LEU A 83 7.46 10.57 -12.75
C LEU A 83 8.32 11.12 -11.59
#